data_AF-A0A968AP13-F1
#
_entry.id   AF-A0A968AP13-F1
#
_cell.length_a   1.000
_cell.length_b   1.000
_cell.length_c   1.000
_cell.angle_alpha   90.00
_cell.angle_beta   90.00
_cell.angle_gamma   90.00
#
_symmetry.space_group_name_H-M   'P 1'
#
loop_
_entity.id
_entity.type
_entity.pdbx_description
1 polymer ?
#
loop_
_entity_poly.entity_id
_entity_poly.type
_entity_poly.pdbx_seq_one_letter_code
_entity_poly.pdbx_strand_id
1 'polypeptide(L)'
;VEIAEAEGATVVSHGCTGKGNDQVRFELTVMALNPKIKVVAPWREWEIRSREDAIRYAVKYDIPVSQTEKDIYSRDRNIFHL
;
A
#
# COMPACT_ATOMS: atom_id res chain seq x y z
N VAL A 1 1.37 8.23 -10.79
CA VAL A 1 0.38 8.69 -11.80
C VAL A 1 1.01 8.72 -13.16
N GLU A 2 2.09 9.50 -13.36
CA GLU A 2 2.82 9.57 -14.63
C GLU A 2 3.18 8.20 -15.24
N ILE A 3 3.77 7.28 -14.46
CA ILE A 3 4.05 5.92 -14.94
C ILE A 3 2.78 5.15 -15.30
N ALA A 4 1.71 5.31 -14.53
CA ALA A 4 0.45 4.66 -14.86
C ALA A 4 -0.10 5.16 -16.21
N GLU A 5 0.08 6.43 -16.53
CA GLU A 5 -0.29 6.99 -17.84
C GLU A 5 0.61 6.48 -18.96
N ALA A 6 1.93 6.45 -18.72
CA ALA A 6 2.91 5.95 -19.69
C ALA A 6 2.66 4.47 -20.06
N GLU A 7 2.25 3.66 -19.09
CA GLU A 7 1.93 2.24 -19.26
C GLU A 7 0.47 2.00 -19.70
N GLY A 8 -0.34 3.05 -19.84
CA GLY A 8 -1.77 2.93 -20.18
C GLY A 8 -2.62 2.28 -19.09
N ALA A 9 -2.17 2.27 -17.85
CA ALA A 9 -2.90 1.72 -16.70
C ALA A 9 -4.08 2.62 -16.31
N THR A 10 -5.24 1.99 -16.09
CA THR A 10 -6.48 2.67 -15.68
C THR A 10 -6.72 2.64 -14.17
N VAL A 11 -5.87 1.89 -13.44
CA VAL A 11 -5.99 1.65 -12.01
C VAL A 11 -4.60 1.70 -11.37
N VAL A 12 -4.51 2.28 -10.18
CA VAL A 12 -3.33 2.21 -9.32
C VAL A 12 -3.73 1.65 -7.95
N SER A 13 -2.77 1.03 -7.26
CA SER A 13 -2.98 0.46 -5.93
C SER A 13 -1.99 1.04 -4.92
N HIS A 14 -2.41 1.22 -3.66
CA HIS A 14 -1.51 1.59 -2.56
C HIS A 14 -1.65 0.66 -1.34
N GLY A 15 -0.57 0.54 -0.57
CA GLY A 15 -0.48 -0.32 0.61
C GLY A 15 -0.77 0.35 1.95
N CYS A 16 -1.25 1.60 1.96
CA CYS A 16 -1.59 2.30 3.21
C CYS A 16 -2.74 1.60 3.94
N THR A 17 -2.67 1.58 5.28
CA THR A 17 -3.74 1.03 6.11
C THR A 17 -4.97 1.92 6.08
N GLY A 18 -6.16 1.33 6.27
CA GLY A 18 -7.42 2.07 6.32
C GLY A 18 -7.59 3.00 7.53
N LYS A 19 -6.64 3.02 8.47
CA LYS A 19 -6.66 3.87 9.68
C LYS A 19 -5.69 5.05 9.62
N GLY A 20 -4.75 5.06 8.67
CA GLY A 20 -3.71 6.06 8.56
C GLY A 20 -4.10 7.26 7.69
N ASN A 21 -3.32 8.35 7.80
CA ASN A 21 -3.52 9.56 6.99
C ASN A 21 -3.04 9.38 5.54
N ASP A 22 -2.09 8.48 5.29
CA ASP A 22 -1.48 8.33 3.96
C ASP A 22 -2.45 7.89 2.87
N GLN A 23 -3.50 7.13 3.22
CA GLN A 23 -4.54 6.78 2.24
C GLN A 23 -5.18 8.04 1.63
N VAL A 24 -5.50 9.04 2.46
CA VAL A 24 -6.12 10.29 2.02
C VAL A 24 -5.13 11.10 1.19
N ARG A 25 -3.85 11.12 1.60
CA ARG A 25 -2.78 11.81 0.86
C ARG A 25 -2.65 11.24 -0.55
N PHE A 26 -2.51 9.92 -0.68
CA PHE A 26 -2.36 9.28 -1.98
C PHE A 26 -3.61 9.41 -2.85
N GLU A 27 -4.80 9.15 -2.30
CA GLU A 27 -6.04 9.19 -3.09
C GLU A 27 -6.37 10.59 -3.58
N LEU A 28 -6.20 11.61 -2.72
CA LEU A 28 -6.39 13.00 -3.11
C LEU A 28 -5.39 13.42 -4.19
N THR A 29 -4.12 13.04 -4.06
CA THR A 29 -3.09 13.34 -5.06
C THR A 29 -3.36 12.63 -6.38
N VAL A 30 -3.75 11.36 -6.39
CA VAL A 30 -4.11 10.64 -7.62
C VAL A 30 -5.30 11.31 -8.30
N MET A 31 -6.35 11.63 -7.54
CA MET A 31 -7.54 12.30 -8.07
C MET A 31 -7.21 13.69 -8.64
N ALA A 32 -6.33 14.45 -7.98
CA ALA A 32 -5.92 15.77 -8.44
C ALA A 32 -5.07 15.72 -9.72
N LEU A 33 -4.18 14.73 -9.85
CA LEU A 33 -3.30 14.58 -11.01
C LEU A 33 -4.02 13.95 -12.21
N ASN A 34 -4.81 12.89 -11.98
CA ASN A 34 -5.60 12.26 -13.03
C ASN A 34 -6.86 11.58 -12.43
N PRO A 35 -8.04 12.23 -12.49
CA PRO A 35 -9.27 11.71 -11.91
C PRO A 35 -9.85 10.50 -12.68
N LYS A 36 -9.30 10.14 -13.85
CA LYS A 36 -9.75 8.95 -14.60
C LYS A 36 -9.13 7.66 -14.04
N ILE A 37 -8.00 7.77 -13.34
CA ILE A 37 -7.35 6.63 -12.70
C ILE A 37 -8.13 6.24 -11.45
N LYS A 38 -8.54 4.97 -11.36
CA LYS A 38 -9.16 4.42 -10.15
C LYS A 38 -8.09 4.02 -9.15
N VAL A 39 -8.38 4.19 -7.86
CA VAL A 39 -7.50 3.74 -6.78
C VAL A 39 -8.10 2.49 -6.12
N VAL A 40 -7.28 1.46 -5.96
CA VAL A 40 -7.59 0.26 -5.18
C VAL A 40 -6.73 0.27 -3.92
N ALA A 41 -7.34 -0.03 -2.77
CA ALA A 41 -6.65 -0.04 -1.49
C ALA A 41 -6.91 -1.39 -0.80
N PRO A 42 -6.06 -2.42 -1.02
CA PRO A 42 -6.31 -3.79 -0.56
C PRO A 42 -6.62 -3.87 0.94
N TRP A 43 -5.95 -3.06 1.76
CA TRP A 43 -6.19 -2.99 3.22
C TRP A 43 -7.61 -2.62 3.64
N ARG A 44 -8.45 -2.09 2.73
CA ARG A 44 -9.86 -1.81 2.98
C ARG A 44 -10.81 -2.88 2.47
N GLU A 45 -10.36 -3.77 1.61
CA GLU A 45 -11.20 -4.71 0.88
C GLU A 45 -10.96 -6.18 1.25
N TRP A 46 -9.73 -6.52 1.65
CA TRP A 46 -9.34 -7.90 1.88
C TRP A 46 -9.62 -8.40 3.31
N GLU A 47 -9.37 -9.69 3.53
CA GLU A 47 -9.59 -10.37 4.83
C GLU A 47 -8.36 -10.36 5.76
N ILE A 48 -7.20 -9.87 5.32
CA ILE A 48 -5.97 -9.85 6.13
C ILE A 48 -6.08 -8.73 7.17
N ARG A 49 -6.07 -9.10 8.46
CA ARG A 49 -6.25 -8.16 9.58
C ARG A 49 -5.02 -8.02 10.46
N SER A 50 -4.05 -8.94 10.37
CA SER A 50 -2.84 -8.93 11.18
C SER A 50 -1.57 -9.21 10.37
N ARG A 51 -0.40 -9.01 11.01
CA ARG A 51 0.89 -9.32 10.39
C ARG A 51 1.07 -10.83 10.19
N GLU A 52 0.56 -11.63 11.12
CA GLU A 52 0.54 -13.10 11.05
C GLU A 52 -0.32 -13.58 9.88
N ASP A 53 -1.47 -12.94 9.63
CA ASP A 53 -2.29 -13.20 8.44
C ASP A 53 -1.49 -12.94 7.15
N ALA A 54 -0.77 -11.81 7.10
CA ALA A 54 0.05 -11.45 5.95
C ALA A 54 1.24 -12.42 5.74
N ILE A 55 1.89 -12.89 6.81
CA ILE A 55 2.96 -13.90 6.74
C ILE A 55 2.39 -15.23 6.25
N ARG A 56 1.24 -15.68 6.76
CA ARG A 56 0.57 -16.89 6.26
C ARG A 56 0.19 -16.78 4.80
N TYR A 57 -0.32 -15.63 4.38
CA TYR A 57 -0.62 -15.35 2.98
C TYR A 57 0.64 -15.44 2.13
N ALA A 58 1.73 -14.79 2.56
CA ALA A 58 3.00 -14.83 1.85
C ALA A 58 3.53 -16.27 1.68
N VAL A 59 3.50 -17.09 2.75
CA VAL A 59 3.89 -18.51 2.67
C VAL A 59 3.00 -19.31 1.73
N LYS A 60 1.68 -19.10 1.76
CA LYS A 60 0.72 -19.81 0.89
C LYS A 60 0.98 -19.54 -0.60
N TYR A 61 1.42 -18.33 -0.94
CA TYR A 61 1.67 -17.89 -2.33
C TYR A 61 3.16 -17.86 -2.70
N ASP A 62 4.02 -18.47 -1.89
CA ASP A 62 5.48 -18.55 -2.11
C ASP A 62 6.15 -17.17 -2.30
N ILE A 63 5.70 -16.18 -1.53
CA ILE A 63 6.25 -14.82 -1.52
C ILE A 63 7.33 -14.74 -0.43
N PRO A 64 8.60 -14.52 -0.77
CA PRO A 64 9.67 -14.43 0.22
C PRO A 64 9.52 -13.14 1.04
N VAL A 65 9.43 -13.27 2.37
CA VAL A 65 9.36 -12.15 3.32
C VAL A 65 10.52 -12.20 4.31
N SER A 66 11.24 -11.09 4.48
CA SER A 66 12.38 -10.97 5.41
C SER A 66 11.98 -10.55 6.83
N GLN A 67 10.69 -10.29 7.03
CA GLN A 67 10.14 -9.68 8.23
C GLN A 67 10.06 -10.69 9.39
N THR A 68 10.81 -10.42 10.46
CA THR A 68 10.72 -11.15 11.73
C THR A 68 9.79 -10.44 12.73
N GLU A 69 9.20 -11.18 13.68
CA GLU A 69 8.31 -10.64 14.73
C GLU A 69 8.97 -9.58 15.66
N LYS A 70 10.31 -9.46 15.64
CA LYS A 70 11.06 -8.62 16.59
C LYS A 70 11.01 -7.11 16.32
N ASP A 71 10.66 -6.64 15.13
CA ASP A 71 10.57 -5.19 14.84
C ASP A 71 9.10 -4.76 14.80
N ILE A 72 8.66 -4.16 15.92
CA ILE A 72 7.26 -3.90 16.25
C ILE A 72 6.80 -2.46 15.93
N TYR A 73 7.71 -1.57 15.53
CA TYR A 73 7.38 -0.17 15.28
C TYR A 73 7.20 0.11 13.78
N SER A 74 6.08 0.74 13.43
CA SER A 74 5.89 1.34 12.11
C SER A 74 6.75 2.60 12.01
N ARG A 75 7.59 2.70 10.97
CA ARG A 75 8.49 3.83 10.74
C ARG A 75 8.39 4.27 9.28
N ASP A 76 8.46 5.58 9.05
CA ASP A 76 8.62 6.17 7.72
C ASP A 76 9.93 6.93 7.70
N ARG A 77 10.77 6.72 6.68
CA ARG A 77 12.09 7.38 6.60
C ARG A 77 12.27 8.03 5.24
N ASN A 78 12.69 9.28 5.27
CA ASN A 78 13.17 10.00 4.12
C ASN A 78 14.37 10.88 4.53
N ILE A 79 14.90 11.69 3.61
CA ILE A 79 16.05 12.56 3.87
C ILE A 79 15.79 13.62 4.96
N PHE A 80 14.52 13.89 5.28
CA PHE A 80 14.12 14.93 6.22
C PHE A 80 13.86 14.38 7.63
N HIS A 81 13.34 13.15 7.76
CA HIS A 81 12.98 12.58 9.05
C HIS A 81 12.97 11.05 9.08
N LEU A 82 12.82 10.53 10.31
CA LEU A 82 12.51 9.15 10.68
C LEU A 82 11.26 9.13 11.58
#